data_AF-A0A6C0LK63-F1
#
_entry.id   AF-A0A6C0LK63-F1
#
_cell.length_a   1.000
_cell.length_b   1.000
_cell.length_c   1.000
_cell.angle_alpha   90.00
_cell.angle_beta   90.00
_cell.angle_gamma   90.00
#
_symmetry.space_group_name_H-M   'P 1'
#
loop_
_entity.id
_entity.type
_entity.pdbx_description
1 polymer ?
#
loop_
_entity_poly.entity_id
_entity_poly.type
_entity_poly.pdbx_seq_one_letter_code
_entity_poly.pdbx_strand_id
1 'polypeptide(L)'
;MTSTYEIEPCNKGCIYTTEHWIITISTGKDVELLYTECWSYGSFEITANQHEIDDIINTSPVIINDIGGSVNQLEMGWYYEDTIKNVKQYSDEEMNEINKVMYGDIEDNDTDYDEEDCIDTGKLEDNGWTLEDTIYEVYDGCEIISGP
;
A
#
# COMPACT_ATOMS: atom_id res chain seq x y z
N MET A 1 -26.85 -7.43 16.59
CA MET A 1 -27.06 -7.28 15.14
C MET A 1 -25.88 -6.48 14.64
N THR A 2 -25.37 -6.79 13.46
CA THR A 2 -24.34 -5.99 12.79
C THR A 2 -25.00 -4.98 11.87
N SER A 3 -24.29 -3.89 11.63
CA SER A 3 -24.67 -2.82 10.73
C SER A 3 -23.45 -2.34 9.96
N THR A 4 -23.72 -1.77 8.79
CA THR A 4 -22.70 -1.16 7.95
C THR A 4 -22.50 0.28 8.39
N TYR A 5 -21.25 0.66 8.60
CA TYR A 5 -20.82 1.99 8.95
C TYR A 5 -19.83 2.48 7.91
N GLU A 6 -19.92 3.77 7.60
CA GLU A 6 -18.87 4.46 6.89
C GLU A 6 -18.02 5.24 7.89
N ILE A 7 -16.71 5.05 7.81
CA ILE A 7 -15.74 5.72 8.66
C ILE A 7 -14.73 6.50 7.84
N GLU A 8 -14.21 7.57 8.43
CA GLU A 8 -13.08 8.33 7.89
C GLU A 8 -12.04 8.61 8.99
N PRO A 9 -10.78 8.89 8.65
CA PRO A 9 -9.76 9.25 9.64
C PRO A 9 -10.12 10.57 10.33
N CYS A 10 -9.83 10.68 11.64
CA CYS A 10 -10.03 11.94 12.37
C CYS A 10 -9.13 13.08 11.88
N ASN A 11 -7.99 12.73 11.26
CA ASN A 11 -6.96 13.67 10.82
C ASN A 11 -6.53 13.38 9.38
N LYS A 12 -6.15 14.44 8.66
CA LYS A 12 -5.66 14.33 7.28
C LYS A 12 -4.27 13.73 7.24
N GLY A 13 -3.97 12.96 6.19
CA GLY A 13 -2.64 12.40 5.99
C GLY A 13 -2.33 11.21 6.90
N CYS A 14 -3.37 10.54 7.40
CA CYS A 14 -3.25 9.41 8.32
C CYS A 14 -3.62 8.06 7.68
N ILE A 15 -3.88 8.03 6.37
CA ILE A 15 -4.17 6.80 5.63
C ILE A 15 -2.91 6.35 4.91
N TYR A 16 -2.57 5.09 5.06
CA TYR A 16 -1.48 4.44 4.35
C TYR A 16 -2.02 3.23 3.60
N THR A 17 -1.58 3.09 2.35
CA THR A 17 -1.81 1.91 1.53
C THR A 17 -0.48 1.28 1.21
N THR A 18 -0.28 0.03 1.60
CA THR A 18 0.94 -0.72 1.28
C THR A 18 0.59 -1.88 0.37
N GLU A 19 1.04 -1.77 -0.88
CA GLU A 19 0.97 -2.84 -1.87
C GLU A 19 2.16 -3.78 -1.71
N HIS A 20 1.88 -5.09 -1.76
CA HIS A 20 2.87 -6.15 -1.68
C HIS A 20 3.05 -6.78 -3.05
N TRP A 21 4.16 -6.43 -3.70
CA TRP A 21 4.51 -6.91 -5.04
C TRP A 21 5.54 -8.03 -4.93
N ILE A 22 5.31 -9.14 -5.64
CA ILE A 22 6.19 -10.30 -5.62
C ILE A 22 6.75 -10.64 -7.01
N ILE A 23 7.99 -11.09 -7.06
CA ILE A 23 8.61 -11.67 -8.25
C ILE A 23 9.62 -12.76 -7.86
N THR A 24 9.79 -13.77 -8.71
CA THR A 24 10.88 -14.75 -8.58
C THR A 24 11.99 -14.40 -9.58
N ILE A 25 13.19 -14.09 -9.07
CA ILE A 25 14.36 -13.77 -9.91
C ILE A 25 15.06 -15.03 -10.45
N SER A 26 16.01 -14.87 -11.36
CA SER A 26 16.71 -15.95 -12.09
C SER A 26 17.40 -16.97 -11.18
N THR A 27 17.78 -16.58 -9.96
CA THR A 27 18.36 -17.47 -8.94
C THR A 27 17.32 -18.35 -8.24
N GLY A 28 16.03 -18.12 -8.50
CA GLY A 28 14.90 -18.82 -7.90
C GLY A 28 14.49 -18.28 -6.52
N LYS A 29 15.04 -17.13 -6.10
CA LYS A 29 14.61 -16.45 -4.87
C LYS A 29 13.37 -15.60 -5.14
N ASP A 30 12.47 -15.58 -4.17
CA ASP A 30 11.33 -14.66 -4.18
C ASP A 30 11.75 -13.31 -3.59
N VAL A 31 11.32 -12.25 -4.26
CA VAL A 31 11.56 -10.87 -3.89
C VAL A 31 10.21 -10.22 -3.62
N GLU A 32 10.12 -9.50 -2.51
CA GLU A 32 8.94 -8.76 -2.11
C GLU A 32 9.29 -7.27 -2.06
N LEU A 33 8.57 -6.48 -2.85
CA LEU A 33 8.60 -5.03 -2.91
C LEU A 33 7.36 -4.51 -2.18
N LEU A 34 7.59 -3.62 -1.22
CA LEU A 34 6.53 -2.85 -0.58
C LEU A 34 6.44 -1.51 -1.27
N TYR A 35 5.28 -1.15 -1.81
CA TYR A 35 4.99 0.19 -2.31
C TYR A 35 3.96 0.83 -1.39
N THR A 36 4.35 1.87 -0.65
CA THR A 36 3.50 2.54 0.34
C THR A 36 3.13 3.93 -0.15
N GLU A 37 1.85 4.27 -0.11
CA GLU A 37 1.33 5.61 -0.44
C GLU A 37 0.53 6.18 0.74
N CYS A 38 0.69 7.48 1.00
CA CYS A 38 -0.05 8.21 2.03
C CYS A 38 -1.07 9.16 1.40
N TRP A 39 -2.29 9.14 1.94
CA TRP A 39 -3.45 9.86 1.41
C TRP A 39 -3.93 10.93 2.37
N SER A 40 -4.29 12.10 1.85
CA SER A 40 -4.81 13.19 2.68
C SER A 40 -6.22 12.90 3.19
N TYR A 41 -7.04 12.23 2.38
CA TYR A 41 -8.44 11.90 2.69
C TYR A 41 -8.81 10.51 2.17
N GLY A 42 -9.84 9.94 2.76
CA GLY A 42 -10.44 8.70 2.31
C GLY A 42 -11.56 8.25 3.24
N SER A 43 -12.40 7.34 2.76
CA SER A 43 -13.44 6.72 3.58
C SER A 43 -13.50 5.22 3.33
N PHE A 44 -13.98 4.51 4.34
CA PHE A 44 -14.01 3.05 4.38
C PHE A 44 -15.38 2.58 4.84
N GLU A 45 -15.85 1.49 4.25
CA GLU A 45 -17.05 0.78 4.68
C GLU A 45 -16.64 -0.39 5.58
N ILE A 46 -17.28 -0.52 6.75
CA ILE A 46 -17.05 -1.62 7.69
C ILE A 46 -18.37 -2.18 8.19
N THR A 47 -18.41 -3.48 8.48
CA THR A 47 -19.59 -4.13 9.08
C THR A 47 -19.27 -4.60 10.49
N ALA A 48 -19.90 -3.98 11.49
CA ALA A 48 -19.62 -4.23 12.90
C ALA A 48 -20.91 -4.18 13.73
N ASN A 49 -20.88 -4.66 14.97
CA ASN A 49 -21.92 -4.34 15.95
C ASN A 49 -21.56 -3.09 16.77
N GLN A 50 -22.52 -2.54 17.52
CA GLN A 50 -22.33 -1.29 18.26
C GLN A 50 -21.19 -1.30 19.29
N HIS A 51 -20.84 -2.46 19.86
CA HIS A 51 -19.70 -2.56 20.78
C HIS A 51 -18.38 -2.61 20.00
N GLU A 52 -18.35 -3.33 18.89
CA GLU A 52 -17.16 -3.47 18.05
C GLU A 52 -16.80 -2.14 17.36
N ILE A 53 -17.80 -1.40 16.87
CA ILE A 53 -17.54 -0.14 16.17
C ILE A 53 -16.83 0.88 17.07
N ASP A 54 -17.24 0.98 18.33
CA ASP A 54 -16.62 1.89 19.29
C ASP A 54 -15.16 1.48 19.58
N ASP A 55 -14.85 0.18 19.64
CA ASP A 55 -13.48 -0.31 19.82
C ASP A 55 -12.62 -0.08 18.56
N ILE A 56 -13.19 -0.29 17.37
CA ILE A 56 -12.51 -0.13 16.07
C ILE A 56 -12.07 1.33 15.88
N ILE A 57 -12.98 2.29 16.04
CA ILE A 57 -12.68 3.70 15.75
C ILE A 57 -11.65 4.32 16.71
N ASN A 58 -11.46 3.72 17.89
CA ASN A 58 -10.48 4.14 18.89
C ASN A 58 -9.15 3.38 18.80
N THR A 59 -9.00 2.43 17.88
CA THR A 59 -7.75 1.69 17.65
C THR A 59 -6.84 2.48 16.71
N SER A 60 -5.52 2.36 16.88
CA SER A 60 -4.53 2.98 16.00
C SER A 60 -3.26 2.12 15.91
N PRO A 61 -2.84 1.66 14.71
CA PRO A 61 -3.57 1.80 13.45
C PRO A 61 -4.82 0.91 13.40
N VAL A 62 -5.84 1.34 12.67
CA VAL A 62 -6.93 0.47 12.21
C VAL A 62 -6.48 -0.18 10.90
N ILE A 63 -6.34 -1.51 10.90
CA ILE A 63 -6.08 -2.28 9.68
C ILE A 63 -7.44 -2.66 9.08
N ILE A 64 -7.82 -2.02 7.98
CA ILE A 64 -9.16 -2.15 7.39
C ILE A 64 -9.41 -3.60 6.91
N ASN A 65 -8.38 -4.25 6.36
CA ASN A 65 -8.45 -5.64 5.91
C ASN A 65 -8.81 -6.59 7.07
N ASP A 66 -8.22 -6.40 8.26
CA ASP A 66 -8.40 -7.28 9.43
C ASP A 66 -9.82 -7.24 10.01
N ILE A 67 -10.51 -6.12 9.83
CA ILE A 67 -11.90 -5.92 10.26
C ILE A 67 -12.91 -6.20 9.14
N GLY A 68 -12.46 -6.74 8.01
CA GLY A 68 -13.30 -7.07 6.85
C GLY A 68 -13.92 -5.84 6.18
N GLY A 69 -13.25 -4.68 6.30
CA GLY A 69 -13.66 -3.45 5.67
C GLY A 69 -13.25 -3.36 4.21
N SER A 70 -13.79 -2.36 3.52
CA SER A 70 -13.42 -2.03 2.15
C SER A 70 -13.23 -0.53 1.98
N VAL A 71 -12.35 -0.17 1.06
CA VAL A 71 -12.16 1.22 0.65
C VAL A 71 -13.35 1.69 -0.18
N ASN A 72 -13.90 2.85 0.16
CA ASN A 72 -14.86 3.54 -0.70
C ASN A 72 -14.13 4.51 -1.63
N GLN A 73 -13.25 5.34 -1.06
CA GLN A 73 -12.47 6.32 -1.79
C GLN A 73 -11.17 6.65 -1.07
N LEU A 74 -10.15 7.01 -1.86
CA LEU A 74 -8.88 7.59 -1.42
C LEU A 74 -8.61 8.80 -2.29
N GLU A 75 -8.18 9.90 -1.68
CA GLU A 75 -7.99 11.17 -2.39
C GLU A 75 -6.73 11.91 -1.91
N MET A 76 -6.11 12.60 -2.88
CA MET A 76 -4.93 13.43 -2.66
C MET A 76 -3.78 12.67 -2.00
N GLY A 77 -3.32 11.61 -2.68
CA GLY A 77 -2.02 10.99 -2.43
C GLY A 77 -0.91 12.05 -2.50
N TRP A 78 -0.01 12.06 -1.52
CA TRP A 78 0.97 13.14 -1.36
C TRP A 78 2.38 12.67 -0.98
N TYR A 79 2.52 11.41 -0.58
CA TYR A 79 3.79 10.79 -0.26
C TYR A 79 3.76 9.33 -0.69
N TYR A 80 4.89 8.84 -1.18
CA TYR A 80 5.10 7.44 -1.46
C TYR A 80 6.50 7.01 -1.04
N GLU A 81 6.67 5.71 -0.84
CA GLU A 81 7.95 5.06 -0.58
C GLU A 81 7.90 3.63 -1.13
N ASP A 82 9.00 3.20 -1.75
CA ASP A 82 9.19 1.82 -2.15
C ASP A 82 10.32 1.16 -1.35
N THR A 83 10.18 -0.11 -1.00
CA THR A 83 11.18 -0.84 -0.21
C THR A 83 11.22 -2.32 -0.57
N ILE A 84 12.40 -2.79 -0.95
CA ILE A 84 12.68 -4.22 -1.10
C ILE A 84 12.91 -4.85 0.27
N LYS A 85 12.08 -5.83 0.64
CA LYS A 85 12.23 -6.55 1.91
C LYS A 85 13.49 -7.41 1.91
N ASN A 86 14.09 -7.47 3.10
CA ASN A 86 15.28 -8.29 3.37
C ASN A 86 16.45 -8.01 2.40
N VAL A 87 16.61 -6.77 1.91
CA VAL A 87 17.61 -6.38 0.90
C VAL A 87 19.02 -6.98 1.11
N LYS A 88 19.44 -7.16 2.36
CA LYS A 88 20.74 -7.74 2.75
C LYS A 88 20.92 -9.22 2.37
N GLN A 89 19.88 -9.92 1.94
CA GLN A 89 19.93 -11.33 1.53
C GLN A 89 20.30 -11.52 0.06
N TYR A 90 20.28 -10.45 -0.72
CA TYR A 90 20.58 -10.45 -2.14
C TYR A 90 22.05 -10.08 -2.37
N SER A 91 22.69 -10.76 -3.32
CA SER A 91 23.99 -10.37 -3.82
C SER A 91 23.89 -9.11 -4.70
N ASP A 92 25.02 -8.49 -5.02
CA ASP A 92 25.06 -7.36 -5.95
C ASP A 92 24.50 -7.74 -7.35
N GLU A 93 24.73 -8.97 -7.79
CA GLU A 93 24.19 -9.49 -9.06
C GLU A 93 22.66 -9.65 -9.00
N GLU A 94 22.13 -10.17 -7.90
CA GLU A 94 20.68 -10.30 -7.68
C GLU A 94 20.02 -8.93 -7.55
N MET A 95 20.64 -7.97 -6.85
CA MET A 95 20.13 -6.60 -6.76
C MET A 95 20.13 -5.89 -8.11
N ASN A 96 21.12 -6.15 -8.97
CA ASN A 96 21.12 -5.61 -10.32
C ASN A 96 19.98 -6.18 -11.17
N GLU A 97 19.69 -7.48 -11.04
CA GLU A 97 18.50 -8.09 -11.67
C GLU A 97 17.20 -7.48 -11.14
N ILE A 98 17.06 -7.34 -9.82
CA ILE A 98 15.90 -6.72 -9.17
C ILE A 98 15.67 -5.31 -9.70
N ASN A 99 16.72 -4.47 -9.75
CA ASN A 99 16.60 -3.10 -10.26
C ASN A 99 16.17 -3.07 -11.74
N LYS A 100 16.67 -4.00 -12.56
CA LYS A 100 16.26 -4.10 -13.98
C LYS A 100 14.78 -4.45 -14.13
N VAL A 101 14.26 -5.38 -13.32
CA VAL A 101 12.83 -5.74 -13.39
C VAL A 101 11.92 -4.73 -12.66
N MET A 102 12.46 -3.85 -11.82
CA MET A 102 11.70 -2.74 -11.23
C MET A 102 11.60 -1.55 -12.19
N TYR A 103 12.73 -1.09 -12.73
CA TYR A 103 12.82 0.17 -13.48
C TYR A 103 12.95 -0.01 -15.00
N GLY A 104 13.14 -1.23 -15.48
CA GLY A 104 13.46 -1.55 -16.88
C GLY A 104 14.97 -1.65 -17.15
N ASP A 105 15.35 -2.06 -18.36
CA ASP A 105 16.75 -2.07 -18.79
C ASP A 105 17.27 -0.62 -18.86
N ILE A 106 18.11 -0.25 -17.90
CA ILE A 106 18.89 1.00 -17.87
C ILE A 106 20.04 0.92 -18.91
N GLU A 107 19.75 0.51 -20.15
CA GLU A 107 20.71 0.57 -21.27
C GLU A 107 20.55 1.84 -22.10
N ASP A 108 19.41 2.52 -22.02
CA ASP A 108 19.24 3.85 -22.58
C ASP A 108 19.72 4.89 -21.56
N ASN A 109 20.76 5.62 -21.93
CA ASN A 109 21.17 6.88 -21.29
C ASN A 109 20.11 7.96 -21.51
N ASP A 110 18.84 7.68 -21.21
CA ASP A 110 17.83 8.71 -21.13
C ASP A 110 17.90 9.29 -19.72
N THR A 111 18.69 10.35 -19.60
CA THR A 111 18.83 11.14 -18.37
C THR A 111 17.60 12.03 -18.12
N ASP A 112 16.50 11.83 -18.84
CA ASP A 112 15.18 12.35 -18.48
C ASP A 112 14.60 11.50 -17.34
N TYR A 113 15.33 11.45 -16.22
CA TYR A 113 14.72 11.23 -14.91
C TYR A 113 13.78 12.42 -14.69
N ASP A 114 12.57 12.32 -15.22
CA ASP A 114 11.48 13.17 -14.74
C ASP A 114 11.46 13.02 -13.22
N GLU A 115 11.55 14.16 -12.52
CA GLU A 115 11.71 14.31 -11.06
C GLU A 115 10.54 13.78 -10.22
N GLU A 116 9.80 12.78 -10.72
CA GLU A 116 8.90 11.95 -9.95
C GLU A 116 9.60 10.61 -9.70
N ASP A 117 10.37 10.54 -8.61
CA ASP A 117 11.07 9.36 -8.05
C ASP A 117 10.11 8.19 -7.69
N CYS A 118 8.94 8.10 -8.32
CA CYS A 118 7.91 7.11 -8.04
C CYS A 118 8.06 5.90 -8.95
N ILE A 119 8.02 4.70 -8.37
CA ILE A 119 7.86 3.48 -9.16
C ILE A 119 6.49 3.52 -9.84
N ASP A 120 6.51 3.39 -11.17
CA ASP A 120 5.29 3.14 -11.94
C ASP A 120 4.81 1.70 -11.68
N THR A 121 3.81 1.56 -10.80
CA THR A 121 3.25 0.24 -10.45
C THR A 121 2.61 -0.47 -11.64
N GLY A 122 2.18 0.26 -12.68
CA GLY A 122 1.74 -0.33 -13.94
C GLY A 122 2.88 -1.04 -14.69
N LYS A 123 4.10 -0.51 -14.61
CA LYS A 123 5.30 -1.17 -15.18
C LYS A 123 5.74 -2.40 -14.38
N LEU A 124 5.41 -2.49 -13.09
CA LEU A 124 5.73 -3.67 -12.29
C LEU A 124 5.04 -4.91 -12.88
N GLU A 125 3.74 -4.83 -13.18
CA GLU A 125 2.99 -5.92 -13.82
C GLU A 125 3.60 -6.31 -15.18
N ASP A 126 3.91 -5.31 -16.02
CA ASP A 126 4.53 -5.53 -17.33
C ASP A 126 5.90 -6.22 -17.23
N ASN A 127 6.64 -5.96 -16.15
CA ASN A 127 7.94 -6.57 -15.86
C ASN A 127 7.84 -7.91 -15.11
N GLY A 128 6.63 -8.43 -14.91
CA GLY A 128 6.38 -9.76 -14.34
C GLY A 128 6.25 -9.79 -12.81
N TRP A 129 6.14 -8.64 -12.16
CA TRP A 129 5.71 -8.60 -10.77
C TRP A 129 4.23 -8.94 -10.66
N THR A 130 3.84 -9.52 -9.53
CA THR A 130 2.45 -9.82 -9.20
C THR A 130 2.07 -9.07 -7.93
N LEU A 131 0.95 -8.33 -7.96
CA LEU A 131 0.37 -7.78 -6.74
C LEU A 131 -0.26 -8.93 -5.92
N GLU A 132 0.29 -9.19 -4.75
CA GLU A 132 -0.20 -10.24 -3.84
C GLU A 132 -1.32 -9.71 -2.93
N ASP A 133 -1.12 -8.53 -2.32
CA ASP A 133 -2.07 -7.93 -1.39
C ASP A 133 -1.91 -6.41 -1.32
N THR A 134 -2.94 -5.74 -0.79
CA THR A 134 -2.91 -4.32 -0.44
C THR A 134 -3.44 -4.13 0.97
N ILE A 135 -2.58 -3.65 1.86
CA ILE A 135 -2.94 -3.36 3.26
C ILE A 135 -3.35 -1.90 3.38
N TYR A 136 -4.50 -1.66 3.99
CA TYR A 136 -5.03 -0.32 4.26
C TYR A 136 -4.98 -0.04 5.76
N GLU A 137 -4.18 0.94 6.15
CA GLU A 137 -3.98 1.34 7.55
C GLU A 137 -4.46 2.77 7.77
N VAL A 138 -5.20 2.99 8.87
CA VAL A 138 -5.61 4.33 9.30
C VAL A 138 -5.06 4.62 10.68
N TYR A 139 -4.23 5.65 10.78
CA TYR A 139 -3.62 6.12 12.02
C TYR A 139 -4.45 7.23 12.66
N ASP A 140 -4.21 7.48 13.95
CA ASP A 140 -4.83 8.54 14.75
C ASP A 140 -6.36 8.45 14.90
N GLY A 141 -6.90 7.25 14.72
CA GLY A 141 -8.31 6.92 14.96
C GLY A 141 -9.25 7.38 13.85
N CYS A 142 -10.48 6.89 13.91
CA CYS A 142 -11.52 7.15 12.92
C CYS A 142 -12.76 7.78 13.55
N GLU A 143 -13.61 8.38 12.72
CA GLU A 143 -14.95 8.80 13.11
C GLU A 143 -16.00 8.20 12.17
N ILE A 144 -17.21 8.00 12.68
CA ILE A 144 -18.34 7.48 11.90
C ILE A 144 -19.01 8.64 11.18
N ILE A 145 -19.06 8.58 9.85
CA ILE A 145 -19.71 9.60 9.02
C ILE A 145 -21.11 9.18 8.56
N SER A 146 -21.36 7.87 8.45
CA SER A 146 -22.70 7.34 8.21
C SER A 146 -22.90 5.97 8.87
N GLY A 147 -24.14 5.68 9.26
CA GLY A 147 -24.53 4.46 9.97
C GLY A 147 -26.06 4.29 10.02
N PRO A 148 -26.56 3.17 10.55
CA PRO A 148 -27.99 2.89 10.69
C PRO A 148 -28.76 3.89 11.56
#